data_AF-L5KQV4-F1
#
_entry.id   AF-L5KQV4-F1
#
_cell.length_a   1.000
_cell.length_b   1.000
_cell.length_c   1.000
_cell.angle_alpha   90.00
_cell.angle_beta   90.00
_cell.angle_gamma   90.00
#
_symmetry.space_group_name_H-M   'P 1'
#
loop_
_entity.id
_entity.type
_entity.pdbx_description
1 polymer ?
#
loop_
_entity_poly.entity_id
_entity_poly.type
_entity_poly.pdbx_seq_one_letter_code
_entity_poly.pdbx_strand_id
1 'polypeptide(L)'
;MPLILQRLQQATKMMSRRKILLLVLGCSTLSLFIHQGAQLSWYPRLFPLSCPPLQDSPPRPKHMTVAFLKTHKTAGTTVQNILFRFAERHNLTVALPHPSCEHQFCYPRNFSTHFVHPATRPPHVLASHLRFDRAELERLMPPGTVYVTILREPAAMFESLFSYYNQYCPAFRRVPNASLEAFLRSPEAYYRAGEHFAMFAHNTLAYDLGGDNERSPRDDDAYLAGLIRQVEEVFSLVMIAEYFDESLVLLRRLLAWDLDDVLYAKLNARAASSRLAAIPAALARLAPGRHPRGAGTGARTKQLQPWQPSRKVDIMGYDLPSGGAGPATEACLKLAMPEVQYSNYLLRKQKRRGGVRARPEPVVDNPPPRPIRVLPHGPQGH
;
A
#
# COMPACT_ATOMS: atom_id res chain seq x y z
N MET A 1 35.25 52.14 -3.25
CA MET A 1 35.64 50.88 -3.92
C MET A 1 36.38 50.01 -2.93
N PRO A 2 35.99 48.73 -2.73
CA PRO A 2 36.60 47.90 -1.69
C PRO A 2 38.01 47.45 -2.13
N LEU A 3 38.97 47.59 -1.20
CA LEU A 3 40.41 47.28 -1.30
C LEU A 3 40.75 45.90 -1.89
N ILE A 4 39.79 44.98 -1.92
CA ILE A 4 39.91 43.62 -2.45
C ILE A 4 40.05 43.62 -3.98
N LEU A 5 39.31 44.50 -4.69
CA LEU A 5 39.39 44.56 -6.15
C LEU A 5 40.75 45.09 -6.64
N GLN A 6 41.35 46.01 -5.87
CA GLN A 6 42.64 46.60 -6.20
C GLN A 6 43.79 45.60 -6.00
N ARG A 7 43.70 44.74 -4.97
CA ARG A 7 44.67 43.65 -4.74
C ARG A 7 44.59 42.55 -5.82
N LEU A 8 43.40 42.23 -6.32
CA LEU A 8 43.22 41.26 -7.41
C LEU A 8 43.74 41.80 -8.76
N GLN A 9 43.56 43.09 -9.04
CA GLN A 9 44.13 43.72 -10.24
C GLN A 9 45.66 43.86 -10.19
N GLN A 10 46.28 44.04 -9.02
CA GLN A 10 47.74 44.05 -8.89
C GLN A 10 48.35 42.63 -9.00
N ALA A 11 47.70 41.61 -8.45
CA ALA A 11 48.18 40.22 -8.52
C ALA A 11 48.19 39.69 -9.96
N THR A 12 47.19 40.05 -10.77
CA THR A 12 47.10 39.66 -12.19
C THR A 12 48.15 40.34 -13.08
N LYS A 13 48.70 41.50 -12.67
CA LYS A 13 49.71 42.24 -13.43
C LYS A 13 51.14 41.72 -13.27
N MET A 14 51.40 40.86 -12.28
CA MET A 14 52.74 40.30 -11.99
C MET A 14 52.89 38.80 -12.33
N MET A 15 51.83 38.17 -12.84
CA MET A 15 51.89 36.77 -13.23
C MET A 15 52.29 36.64 -14.70
N SER A 16 53.54 36.24 -14.94
CA SER A 16 54.03 35.86 -16.27
C SER A 16 53.08 34.84 -16.91
N ARG A 17 52.87 34.93 -18.23
CA ARG A 17 52.00 34.02 -19.01
C ARG A 17 52.30 32.54 -18.73
N ARG A 18 53.55 32.18 -18.41
CA ARG A 18 53.94 30.81 -18.00
C ARG A 18 53.30 30.39 -16.67
N LYS A 19 53.21 31.29 -15.69
CA LYS A 19 52.59 31.01 -14.37
C LYS A 19 51.07 30.87 -14.50
N ILE A 20 50.44 31.66 -15.36
CA ILE A 20 49.00 31.54 -15.66
C ILE A 20 48.73 30.20 -16.35
N LEU A 21 49.54 29.84 -17.35
CA LEU A 21 49.40 28.56 -18.05
C LEU A 21 49.55 27.37 -17.10
N LEU A 22 50.55 27.39 -16.21
CA LEU A 22 50.74 26.32 -15.21
C LEU A 22 49.57 26.22 -14.22
N LEU A 23 48.98 27.34 -13.84
CA LEU A 23 47.85 27.37 -12.91
C LEU A 23 46.58 26.82 -13.59
N VAL A 24 46.34 27.20 -14.85
CA VAL A 24 45.25 26.62 -15.66
C VAL A 24 45.47 25.12 -15.88
N LEU A 25 46.68 24.70 -16.24
CA LEU A 25 47.00 23.28 -16.43
C LEU A 25 46.79 22.49 -15.13
N GLY A 26 47.21 23.04 -13.99
CA GLY A 26 47.02 22.44 -12.67
C GLY A 26 45.54 22.35 -12.26
N CYS A 27 44.74 23.38 -12.54
CA CYS A 27 43.30 23.34 -12.27
C CYS A 27 42.58 22.34 -13.20
N SER A 28 42.96 22.26 -14.47
CA SER A 28 42.40 21.31 -15.43
C SER A 28 42.75 19.87 -15.10
N THR A 29 44.00 19.58 -14.69
CA THR A 29 44.39 18.23 -14.24
C THR A 29 43.70 17.84 -12.95
N LEU A 30 43.59 18.76 -11.97
CA LEU A 30 42.84 18.50 -10.74
C LEU A 30 41.36 18.23 -11.01
N SER A 31 40.74 18.98 -11.93
CA SER A 31 39.35 18.75 -12.33
C SER A 31 39.17 17.41 -13.05
N LEU A 32 40.14 16.99 -13.88
CA LEU A 32 40.16 15.67 -14.51
C LEU A 32 40.32 14.55 -13.48
N PHE A 33 41.17 14.72 -12.46
CA PHE A 33 41.32 13.76 -11.35
C PHE A 33 40.05 13.66 -10.49
N ILE A 34 39.32 14.76 -10.27
CA ILE A 34 38.05 14.74 -9.55
C ILE A 34 36.97 14.03 -10.38
N HIS A 35 36.90 14.28 -11.70
CA HIS A 35 35.93 13.64 -12.58
C HIS A 35 36.24 12.15 -12.86
N GLN A 36 37.51 11.77 -12.96
CA GLN A 36 37.92 10.36 -13.07
C GLN A 36 37.87 9.64 -11.71
N GLY A 37 38.14 10.35 -10.60
CA GLY A 37 37.97 9.84 -9.24
C GLY A 37 36.51 9.57 -8.88
N ALA A 38 35.55 10.28 -9.50
CA ALA A 38 34.13 9.97 -9.38
C ALA A 38 33.69 8.72 -10.18
N GLN A 39 34.52 8.23 -11.11
CA GLN A 39 34.33 6.98 -11.85
C GLN A 39 35.11 5.80 -11.22
N LEU A 40 36.13 6.08 -10.41
CA LEU A 40 36.80 5.11 -9.54
C LEU A 40 36.13 5.11 -8.17
N SER A 41 35.08 4.31 -8.02
CA SER A 41 34.38 3.99 -6.77
C SER A 41 35.34 3.69 -5.61
N TRP A 42 35.76 4.75 -4.92
CA TRP A 42 36.37 4.73 -3.59
C TRP A 42 35.27 4.98 -2.56
N TYR A 43 34.24 4.12 -2.58
CA TYR A 43 33.57 3.80 -1.33
C TYR A 43 34.50 2.84 -0.59
N PRO A 44 34.95 3.13 0.64
CA PRO A 44 35.54 2.09 1.46
C PRO A 44 34.52 0.96 1.52
N ARG A 45 34.95 -0.26 1.16
CA ARG A 45 34.15 -1.49 1.28
C ARG A 45 33.86 -1.73 2.76
N LEU A 46 32.91 -0.98 3.34
CA LEU A 46 32.43 -1.14 4.70
C LEU A 46 31.44 -2.30 4.84
N PHE A 47 31.28 -3.11 3.80
CA PHE A 47 30.64 -4.41 3.89
C PHE A 47 31.61 -5.47 3.37
N PRO A 48 32.27 -6.24 4.25
CA PRO A 48 32.59 -7.60 3.88
C PRO A 48 31.23 -8.26 3.65
N LEU A 49 30.81 -8.38 2.38
CA LEU A 49 29.76 -9.30 1.96
C LEU A 49 30.31 -10.73 2.07
N SER A 50 30.62 -11.12 3.29
CA SER A 50 30.65 -12.49 3.74
C SER A 50 29.65 -12.48 4.88
N CYS A 51 28.35 -12.54 4.53
CA CYS A 51 27.41 -13.07 5.50
C CYS A 51 28.00 -14.43 5.91
N PRO A 52 28.24 -14.68 7.21
CA PRO A 52 28.47 -16.03 7.68
C PRO A 52 27.38 -16.90 7.06
N PRO A 53 27.69 -18.10 6.53
CA PRO A 53 26.63 -19.01 6.11
C PRO A 53 25.62 -19.06 7.24
N LEU A 54 24.36 -18.72 6.93
CA LEU A 54 23.28 -18.82 7.90
C LEU A 54 23.41 -20.22 8.48
N GLN A 55 23.70 -20.29 9.77
CA GLN A 55 23.75 -21.56 10.49
C GLN A 55 22.40 -22.21 10.21
N ASP A 56 22.40 -23.29 9.41
CA ASP A 56 21.19 -24.00 8.98
C ASP A 56 20.54 -24.58 10.23
N SER A 57 19.76 -23.74 10.91
CA SER A 57 18.76 -24.22 11.84
C SER A 57 17.85 -25.13 11.03
N PRO A 58 17.43 -26.29 11.57
CA PRO A 58 16.50 -27.16 10.86
C PRO A 58 15.32 -26.33 10.36
N PRO A 59 14.90 -26.50 9.10
CA PRO A 59 13.91 -25.62 8.48
C PRO A 59 12.64 -25.66 9.33
N ARG A 60 12.29 -24.50 9.91
CA ARG A 60 11.04 -24.37 10.65
C ARG A 60 9.89 -24.61 9.69
N PRO A 61 8.84 -25.35 10.08
CA PRO A 61 7.68 -25.55 9.22
C PRO A 61 7.05 -24.19 8.89
N LYS A 62 6.66 -23.99 7.62
CA LYS A 62 6.01 -22.76 7.18
C LYS A 62 4.71 -22.56 7.95
N HIS A 63 4.50 -21.34 8.44
CA HIS A 63 3.25 -20.96 9.09
C HIS A 63 2.14 -20.85 8.05
N MET A 64 1.00 -21.49 8.28
CA MET A 64 -0.07 -21.63 7.27
C MET A 64 -1.32 -20.79 7.56
N THR A 65 -1.45 -20.25 8.78
CA THR A 65 -2.68 -19.56 9.21
C THR A 65 -2.43 -18.10 9.52
N VAL A 66 -2.92 -17.19 8.67
CA VAL A 66 -2.62 -15.75 8.74
C VAL A 66 -3.89 -14.93 8.65
N ALA A 67 -4.10 -14.03 9.60
CA ALA A 67 -5.12 -13.00 9.56
C ALA A 67 -4.47 -11.66 9.31
N PHE A 68 -4.56 -11.17 8.06
CA PHE A 68 -4.09 -9.86 7.68
C PHE A 68 -5.23 -8.85 7.70
N LEU A 69 -5.23 -7.96 8.70
CA LEU A 69 -6.10 -6.80 8.71
C LEU A 69 -5.57 -5.79 7.69
N LYS A 70 -6.23 -5.76 6.53
CA LYS A 70 -5.92 -4.83 5.46
C LYS A 70 -6.58 -3.47 5.73
N THR A 71 -5.77 -2.48 6.10
CA THR A 71 -6.19 -1.08 6.26
C THR A 71 -6.23 -0.35 4.91
N HIS A 72 -6.98 0.74 4.83
CA HIS A 72 -7.19 1.50 3.59
C HIS A 72 -5.96 2.34 3.21
N LYS A 73 -5.55 2.23 1.93
CA LYS A 73 -4.50 3.07 1.29
C LYS A 73 -3.09 2.95 1.89
N THR A 74 -2.81 1.81 2.52
CA THR A 74 -1.55 1.46 3.18
C THR A 74 -0.70 0.43 2.43
N ALA A 75 -0.87 0.33 1.10
CA ALA A 75 -0.26 -0.73 0.26
C ALA A 75 -0.73 -2.17 0.56
N GLY A 76 -1.83 -2.33 1.31
CA GLY A 76 -2.38 -3.63 1.66
C GLY A 76 -2.79 -4.54 0.49
N THR A 77 -3.10 -4.00 -0.70
CA THR A 77 -3.41 -4.83 -1.89
C THR A 77 -2.22 -5.69 -2.31
N THR A 78 -0.99 -5.20 -2.15
CA THR A 78 0.21 -5.98 -2.47
C THR A 78 0.38 -7.14 -1.48
N VAL A 79 0.23 -6.87 -0.17
CA VAL A 79 0.28 -7.90 0.87
C VAL A 79 -0.82 -8.95 0.68
N GLN A 80 -2.04 -8.51 0.37
CA GLN A 80 -3.15 -9.40 0.04
C GLN A 80 -2.84 -10.33 -1.14
N ASN A 81 -2.25 -9.82 -2.23
CA ASN A 81 -1.87 -10.64 -3.38
C ASN A 81 -0.83 -11.70 -2.99
N ILE A 82 0.17 -11.34 -2.19
CA ILE A 82 1.16 -12.26 -1.62
C ILE A 82 0.46 -13.39 -0.85
N LEU A 83 -0.42 -13.04 0.09
CA LEU A 83 -1.15 -14.00 0.93
C LEU A 83 -2.10 -14.89 0.10
N PHE A 84 -2.76 -14.34 -0.91
CA PHE A 84 -3.64 -15.09 -1.82
C PHE A 84 -2.85 -16.09 -2.66
N ARG A 85 -1.68 -15.71 -3.18
CA ARG A 85 -0.80 -16.61 -3.94
C ARG A 85 -0.25 -17.72 -3.06
N PHE A 86 0.17 -17.39 -1.85
CA PHE A 86 0.61 -18.39 -0.87
C PHE A 86 -0.51 -19.38 -0.57
N ALA A 87 -1.70 -18.89 -0.24
CA ALA A 87 -2.87 -19.73 0.03
C ALA A 87 -3.21 -20.63 -1.17
N GLU A 88 -3.14 -20.09 -2.38
CA GLU A 88 -3.40 -20.86 -3.59
C GLU A 88 -2.36 -21.97 -3.80
N ARG A 89 -1.07 -21.65 -3.66
CA ARG A 89 0.07 -22.58 -3.83
C ARG A 89 -0.01 -23.73 -2.83
N HIS A 90 -0.44 -23.45 -1.61
CA HIS A 90 -0.52 -24.42 -0.51
C HIS A 90 -1.93 -25.01 -0.33
N ASN A 91 -2.84 -24.79 -1.28
CA ASN A 91 -4.21 -25.30 -1.24
C ASN A 91 -4.97 -24.94 0.05
N LEU A 92 -4.72 -23.75 0.59
CA LEU A 92 -5.38 -23.22 1.78
C LEU A 92 -6.76 -22.64 1.45
N THR A 93 -7.59 -22.41 2.47
CA THR A 93 -8.88 -21.71 2.32
C THR A 93 -8.68 -20.23 2.65
N VAL A 94 -9.00 -19.34 1.71
CA VAL A 94 -9.05 -17.89 1.96
C VAL A 94 -10.47 -17.51 2.37
N ALA A 95 -10.63 -16.80 3.48
CA ALA A 95 -11.89 -16.18 3.87
C ALA A 95 -12.27 -15.13 2.82
N LEU A 96 -13.45 -15.28 2.20
CA LEU A 96 -13.95 -14.34 1.22
C LEU A 96 -15.33 -13.82 1.62
N PRO A 97 -15.69 -12.57 1.29
CA PRO A 97 -16.98 -12.01 1.68
C PRO A 97 -18.16 -12.76 1.08
N HIS A 98 -19.26 -12.77 1.82
CA HIS A 98 -20.57 -13.14 1.30
C HIS A 98 -20.95 -12.20 0.14
N PRO A 99 -21.68 -12.65 -0.91
CA PRO A 99 -21.99 -11.80 -2.07
C PRO A 99 -22.77 -10.52 -1.73
N SER A 100 -23.51 -10.52 -0.62
CA SER A 100 -24.22 -9.33 -0.11
C SER A 100 -23.30 -8.32 0.60
N CYS A 101 -22.03 -8.63 0.79
CA CYS A 101 -21.05 -7.87 1.57
C CYS A 101 -19.96 -7.20 0.73
N GLU A 102 -20.20 -7.09 -0.58
CA GLU A 102 -19.22 -6.61 -1.55
C GLU A 102 -17.87 -7.34 -1.39
N HIS A 103 -16.75 -6.66 -1.63
CA HIS A 103 -15.40 -7.24 -1.51
C HIS A 103 -14.72 -6.91 -0.16
N GLN A 104 -15.47 -6.35 0.81
CA GLN A 104 -14.93 -5.77 2.04
C GLN A 104 -15.67 -6.22 3.31
N PHE A 105 -16.21 -7.44 3.32
CA PHE A 105 -16.91 -8.01 4.48
C PHE A 105 -17.92 -7.05 5.12
N CYS A 106 -18.77 -6.40 4.30
CA CYS A 106 -19.81 -5.50 4.79
C CYS A 106 -19.28 -4.26 5.57
N TYR A 107 -18.04 -3.84 5.32
CA TYR A 107 -17.52 -2.54 5.75
C TYR A 107 -18.51 -1.43 5.37
N PRO A 108 -18.81 -0.47 6.25
CA PRO A 108 -18.07 -0.08 7.46
C PRO A 108 -18.58 -0.67 8.77
N ARG A 109 -19.43 -1.70 8.74
CA ARG A 109 -19.92 -2.37 9.96
C ARG A 109 -18.78 -3.14 10.63
N ASN A 110 -18.80 -3.23 11.97
CA ASN A 110 -17.90 -4.12 12.72
C ASN A 110 -17.97 -5.52 12.13
N PHE A 111 -16.82 -6.13 11.89
CA PHE A 111 -16.75 -7.42 11.25
C PHE A 111 -17.57 -8.46 12.02
N SER A 112 -18.30 -9.29 11.29
CA SER A 112 -18.92 -10.49 11.84
C SER A 112 -18.60 -11.69 10.96
N THR A 113 -18.49 -12.88 11.56
CA THR A 113 -18.27 -14.10 10.78
C THR A 113 -19.43 -14.46 9.85
N HIS A 114 -20.61 -13.85 10.05
CA HIS A 114 -21.74 -13.93 9.12
C HIS A 114 -21.46 -13.25 7.77
N PHE A 115 -20.48 -12.34 7.71
CA PHE A 115 -20.07 -11.69 6.48
C PHE A 115 -19.15 -12.58 5.63
N VAL A 116 -18.73 -13.73 6.14
CA VAL A 116 -17.86 -14.68 5.44
C VAL A 116 -18.71 -15.66 4.64
N HIS A 117 -18.33 -15.89 3.39
CA HIS A 117 -19.01 -16.84 2.52
C HIS A 117 -18.96 -18.26 3.14
N PRO A 118 -20.07 -19.00 3.21
CA PRO A 118 -20.11 -20.33 3.84
C PRO A 118 -19.08 -21.33 3.26
N ALA A 119 -18.92 -21.36 1.94
CA ALA A 119 -17.93 -22.19 1.25
C ALA A 119 -16.45 -21.82 1.52
N THR A 120 -16.18 -20.77 2.29
CA THR A 120 -14.82 -20.37 2.68
C THR A 120 -14.58 -20.47 4.18
N ARG A 121 -15.36 -21.32 4.88
CA ARG A 121 -15.21 -21.61 6.30
C ARG A 121 -14.90 -23.11 6.51
N PRO A 122 -14.01 -23.48 7.46
CA PRO A 122 -13.10 -22.58 8.17
C PRO A 122 -11.97 -22.07 7.25
N PRO A 123 -11.54 -20.80 7.39
CA PRO A 123 -10.42 -20.27 6.63
C PRO A 123 -9.08 -20.54 7.30
N HIS A 124 -8.02 -20.50 6.49
CA HIS A 124 -6.63 -20.43 6.95
C HIS A 124 -6.07 -19.01 6.77
N VAL A 125 -6.53 -18.30 5.74
CA VAL A 125 -6.03 -16.96 5.40
C VAL A 125 -7.20 -15.98 5.34
N LEU A 126 -7.06 -14.82 5.97
CA LEU A 126 -7.94 -13.66 5.81
C LEU A 126 -7.09 -12.47 5.37
N ALA A 127 -7.46 -11.77 4.31
CA ALA A 127 -6.65 -10.67 3.77
C ALA A 127 -7.44 -9.58 3.00
N SER A 128 -8.76 -9.46 3.23
CA SER A 128 -9.57 -8.40 2.62
C SER A 128 -9.91 -7.32 3.65
N HIS A 129 -10.35 -6.14 3.19
CA HIS A 129 -10.78 -5.05 4.07
C HIS A 129 -11.94 -5.49 4.98
N LEU A 130 -11.88 -5.10 6.25
CA LEU A 130 -12.94 -5.24 7.25
C LEU A 130 -12.74 -4.17 8.33
N ARG A 131 -13.77 -3.89 9.13
CA ARG A 131 -13.61 -3.13 10.38
C ARG A 131 -13.27 -4.12 11.49
N PHE A 132 -12.10 -3.98 12.09
CA PHE A 132 -11.57 -4.96 13.03
C PHE A 132 -12.51 -5.20 14.22
N ASP A 133 -12.74 -6.47 14.51
CA ASP A 133 -13.42 -6.94 15.71
C ASP A 133 -12.67 -8.18 16.19
N ARG A 134 -11.98 -8.05 17.33
CA ARG A 134 -11.09 -9.09 17.85
C ARG A 134 -11.83 -10.41 18.11
N ALA A 135 -12.99 -10.33 18.78
CA ALA A 135 -13.74 -11.50 19.20
C ALA A 135 -14.27 -12.28 17.99
N GLU A 136 -14.79 -11.58 16.98
CA GLU A 136 -15.28 -12.23 15.76
C GLU A 136 -14.15 -12.82 14.91
N LEU A 137 -12.97 -12.19 14.89
CA LEU A 137 -11.78 -12.73 14.19
C LEU A 137 -11.22 -13.96 14.89
N GLU A 138 -11.08 -13.94 16.21
CA GLU A 138 -10.63 -15.09 17.01
C GLU A 138 -11.62 -16.27 16.90
N ARG A 139 -12.92 -15.99 16.78
CA ARG A 139 -13.95 -17.01 16.56
C ARG A 139 -13.90 -17.63 15.17
N LEU A 140 -13.46 -16.87 14.15
CA LEU A 140 -13.39 -17.34 12.77
C LEU A 140 -12.11 -18.14 12.48
N MET A 141 -10.97 -17.63 12.97
CA MET A 141 -9.65 -18.12 12.60
C MET A 141 -9.24 -19.28 13.51
N PRO A 142 -8.52 -20.29 13.00
CA PRO A 142 -8.06 -21.41 13.81
C PRO A 142 -7.04 -20.97 14.88
N PRO A 143 -6.91 -21.72 16.00
CA PRO A 143 -5.88 -21.47 17.01
C PRO A 143 -4.47 -21.40 16.41
N GLY A 144 -3.62 -20.53 16.95
CA GLY A 144 -2.26 -20.30 16.45
C GLY A 144 -2.20 -19.43 15.19
N THR A 145 -3.29 -18.79 14.77
CA THR A 145 -3.27 -17.80 13.68
C THR A 145 -2.35 -16.63 14.04
N VAL A 146 -1.48 -16.26 13.09
CA VAL A 146 -0.64 -15.06 13.21
C VAL A 146 -1.40 -13.86 12.66
N TYR A 147 -1.57 -12.82 13.48
CA TYR A 147 -2.26 -11.60 13.10
C TYR A 147 -1.26 -10.54 12.65
N VAL A 148 -1.50 -9.98 11.46
CA VAL A 148 -0.64 -8.97 10.83
C VAL A 148 -1.52 -7.81 10.39
N THR A 149 -1.01 -6.59 10.47
CA THR A 149 -1.62 -5.44 9.80
C THR A 149 -0.55 -4.61 9.13
N ILE A 150 -0.96 -3.55 8.43
CA ILE A 150 -0.05 -2.60 7.81
C ILE A 150 -0.56 -1.19 8.08
N LEU A 151 0.35 -0.29 8.45
CA LEU A 151 0.07 1.12 8.63
C LEU A 151 0.90 1.94 7.64
N ARG A 152 0.55 3.22 7.56
CA ARG A 152 1.20 4.19 6.68
C ARG A 152 1.23 5.54 7.37
N GLU A 153 2.22 6.36 7.01
CA GLU A 153 2.25 7.76 7.42
C GLU A 153 0.88 8.44 7.10
N PRO A 154 0.19 9.01 8.11
CA PRO A 154 -1.19 9.48 7.96
C PRO A 154 -1.41 10.53 6.89
N ALA A 155 -0.50 11.49 6.70
CA ALA A 155 -0.68 12.56 5.71
C ALA A 155 -0.60 12.00 4.28
N ALA A 156 0.39 11.15 3.99
CA ALA A 156 0.54 10.48 2.71
C ALA A 156 -0.59 9.49 2.41
N MET A 157 -1.13 8.85 3.46
CA MET A 157 -2.33 8.01 3.36
C MET A 157 -3.57 8.86 3.05
N PHE A 158 -3.76 9.97 3.75
CA PHE A 158 -4.92 10.87 3.60
C PHE A 158 -4.99 11.47 2.21
N GLU A 159 -3.87 11.92 1.64
CA GLU A 159 -3.82 12.40 0.25
C GLU A 159 -4.32 11.31 -0.73
N SER A 160 -3.95 10.05 -0.48
CA SER A 160 -4.44 8.94 -1.29
C SER A 160 -5.92 8.62 -1.06
N LEU A 161 -6.44 8.78 0.16
CA LEU A 161 -7.87 8.61 0.46
C LEU A 161 -8.69 9.69 -0.23
N PHE A 162 -8.31 10.96 -0.06
CA PHE A 162 -8.95 12.11 -0.68
C PHE A 162 -9.04 11.95 -2.19
N SER A 163 -7.91 11.64 -2.84
CA SER A 163 -7.84 11.47 -4.28
C SER A 163 -8.67 10.27 -4.78
N TYR A 164 -8.67 9.15 -4.05
CA TYR A 164 -9.36 7.92 -4.46
C TYR A 164 -10.88 8.00 -4.25
N TYR A 165 -11.31 8.57 -3.13
CA TYR A 165 -12.72 8.62 -2.75
C TYR A 165 -13.40 9.95 -3.07
N ASN A 166 -12.76 10.87 -3.81
CA ASN A 166 -13.31 12.21 -4.07
C ASN A 166 -14.71 12.24 -4.70
N GLN A 167 -15.08 11.22 -5.47
CA GLN A 167 -16.39 11.12 -6.10
C GLN A 167 -17.44 10.39 -5.24
N TYR A 168 -16.99 9.65 -4.21
CA TYR A 168 -17.84 8.75 -3.43
C TYR A 168 -18.09 9.27 -2.02
N CYS A 169 -17.05 9.76 -1.35
CA CYS A 169 -17.15 10.35 -0.03
C CYS A 169 -17.78 11.75 -0.14
N PRO A 170 -18.97 11.99 0.45
CA PRO A 170 -19.63 13.29 0.40
C PRO A 170 -18.75 14.43 0.95
N ALA A 171 -17.95 14.16 1.99
CA ALA A 171 -17.02 15.13 2.55
C ALA A 171 -16.01 15.61 1.51
N PHE A 172 -15.44 14.72 0.72
CA PHE A 172 -14.49 15.08 -0.34
C PHE A 172 -15.18 15.69 -1.57
N ARG A 173 -16.37 15.19 -1.92
CA ARG A 173 -17.13 15.65 -3.10
C ARG A 173 -17.57 17.11 -3.00
N ARG A 174 -17.85 17.60 -1.80
CA ARG A 174 -18.22 19.01 -1.55
C ARG A 174 -17.07 19.98 -1.73
N VAL A 175 -15.84 19.49 -1.78
CA VAL A 175 -14.67 20.35 -1.85
C VAL A 175 -14.57 20.95 -3.25
N PRO A 176 -14.53 22.29 -3.37
CA PRO A 176 -14.46 22.94 -4.67
C PRO A 176 -13.21 22.49 -5.43
N ASN A 177 -13.40 22.20 -6.73
CA ASN A 177 -12.35 21.74 -7.65
C ASN A 177 -11.60 20.47 -7.22
N ALA A 178 -12.12 19.71 -6.25
CA ALA A 178 -11.42 18.59 -5.62
C ALA A 178 -10.02 19.01 -5.11
N SER A 179 -9.91 20.19 -4.50
CA SER A 179 -8.65 20.71 -3.96
C SER A 179 -8.39 20.17 -2.56
N LEU A 180 -7.37 19.32 -2.40
CA LEU A 180 -6.95 18.83 -1.08
C LEU A 180 -6.60 19.99 -0.13
N GLU A 181 -5.97 21.04 -0.66
CA GLU A 181 -5.62 22.22 0.13
C GLU A 181 -6.85 22.95 0.67
N ALA A 182 -7.92 23.06 -0.13
CA ALA A 182 -9.17 23.67 0.32
C ALA A 182 -9.81 22.85 1.46
N PHE A 183 -9.77 21.52 1.36
CA PHE A 183 -10.23 20.64 2.45
C PHE A 183 -9.40 20.85 3.72
N LEU A 184 -8.07 20.84 3.63
CA LEU A 184 -7.18 20.95 4.79
C LEU A 184 -7.25 22.31 5.48
N ARG A 185 -7.59 23.39 4.76
CA ARG A 185 -7.78 24.72 5.36
C ARG A 185 -9.01 24.80 6.26
N SER A 186 -10.06 24.02 5.98
CA SER A 186 -11.31 24.10 6.72
C SER A 186 -12.06 22.75 6.69
N PRO A 187 -11.52 21.69 7.29
CA PRO A 187 -12.09 20.35 7.21
C PRO A 187 -13.52 20.29 7.75
N GLU A 188 -13.82 21.03 8.82
CA GLU A 188 -15.16 21.11 9.44
C GLU A 188 -16.25 21.70 8.52
N ALA A 189 -15.87 22.47 7.49
CA ALA A 189 -16.84 22.95 6.50
C ALA A 189 -17.35 21.83 5.58
N TYR A 190 -16.62 20.71 5.52
CA TYR A 190 -16.89 19.60 4.62
C TYR A 190 -17.14 18.29 5.37
N TYR A 191 -16.53 18.05 6.52
CA TYR A 191 -16.73 16.82 7.26
C TYR A 191 -18.06 16.84 8.02
N ARG A 192 -18.77 15.70 8.03
CA ARG A 192 -19.94 15.49 8.89
C ARG A 192 -19.94 14.06 9.41
N ALA A 193 -19.97 13.94 10.74
CA ALA A 193 -20.03 12.66 11.42
C ALA A 193 -21.24 11.83 10.97
N GLY A 194 -21.06 10.51 10.84
CA GLY A 194 -22.14 9.57 10.53
C GLY A 194 -22.66 9.58 9.09
N GLU A 195 -22.19 10.49 8.23
CA GLU A 195 -22.51 10.43 6.80
C GLU A 195 -21.91 9.18 6.14
N HIS A 196 -22.53 8.75 5.05
CA HIS A 196 -22.04 7.65 4.24
C HIS A 196 -20.59 7.91 3.80
N PHE A 197 -19.69 6.94 4.03
CA PHE A 197 -18.25 7.04 3.75
C PHE A 197 -17.48 8.14 4.51
N ALA A 198 -18.03 8.68 5.60
CA ALA A 198 -17.35 9.68 6.43
C ALA A 198 -16.04 9.14 7.06
N MET A 199 -15.96 7.85 7.37
CA MET A 199 -14.76 7.23 7.96
C MET A 199 -13.50 7.34 7.10
N PHE A 200 -13.63 7.57 5.79
CA PHE A 200 -12.46 7.82 4.92
C PHE A 200 -11.89 9.24 5.07
N ALA A 201 -12.64 10.17 5.65
CA ALA A 201 -12.28 11.58 5.79
C ALA A 201 -11.76 11.95 7.18
N HIS A 202 -11.95 11.08 8.19
CA HIS A 202 -11.57 11.37 9.56
C HIS A 202 -11.07 10.09 10.27
N ASN A 203 -9.81 10.11 10.73
CA ASN A 203 -9.14 9.03 11.48
C ASN A 203 -9.35 7.59 10.95
N THR A 204 -9.23 7.41 9.63
CA THR A 204 -9.51 6.12 8.96
C THR A 204 -8.71 4.93 9.51
N LEU A 205 -7.45 5.11 9.91
CA LEU A 205 -6.66 4.01 10.51
C LEU A 205 -7.26 3.55 11.83
N ALA A 206 -7.65 4.49 12.70
CA ALA A 206 -8.33 4.15 13.95
C ALA A 206 -9.64 3.41 13.68
N TYR A 207 -10.40 3.86 12.67
CA TYR A 207 -11.64 3.20 12.26
C TYR A 207 -11.42 1.76 11.78
N ASP A 208 -10.45 1.54 10.88
CA ASP A 208 -10.12 0.21 10.34
C ASP A 208 -9.68 -0.75 11.44
N LEU A 209 -8.95 -0.24 12.44
CA LEU A 209 -8.50 -0.97 13.64
C LEU A 209 -9.62 -1.22 14.66
N GLY A 210 -10.88 -0.88 14.35
CA GLY A 210 -12.04 -1.13 15.20
C GLY A 210 -12.30 -0.03 16.24
N GLY A 211 -11.51 1.04 16.22
CA GLY A 211 -11.68 2.21 17.04
C GLY A 211 -12.86 3.10 16.62
N ASP A 212 -13.10 4.11 17.44
CA ASP A 212 -13.99 5.24 17.17
C ASP A 212 -13.16 6.36 16.53
N ASN A 213 -13.48 6.69 15.29
CA ASN A 213 -12.76 7.71 14.53
C ASN A 213 -13.16 9.14 14.90
N GLU A 214 -14.24 9.32 15.66
CA GLU A 214 -14.72 10.64 16.12
C GLU A 214 -14.06 11.09 17.43
N ARG A 215 -13.41 10.18 18.16
CA ARG A 215 -12.68 10.54 19.38
C ARG A 215 -11.37 11.23 19.02
N SER A 216 -11.25 12.48 19.47
CA SER A 216 -10.04 13.28 19.32
C SER A 216 -8.93 12.75 20.24
N PRO A 217 -7.74 12.44 19.70
CA PRO A 217 -6.59 12.06 20.52
C PRO A 217 -6.11 13.18 21.44
N ARG A 218 -6.49 14.44 21.19
CA ARG A 218 -6.09 15.58 22.02
C ARG A 218 -6.89 15.68 23.32
N ASP A 219 -8.06 15.06 23.34
CA ASP A 219 -9.03 15.20 24.42
C ASP A 219 -9.21 13.87 25.18
N ASP A 220 -8.51 12.81 24.75
CA ASP A 220 -8.78 11.43 25.17
C ASP A 220 -7.55 10.52 25.15
N ASP A 221 -6.53 10.88 25.93
CA ASP A 221 -5.27 10.13 26.02
C ASP A 221 -5.48 8.66 26.44
N ALA A 222 -6.44 8.41 27.34
CA ALA A 222 -6.76 7.07 27.81
C ALA A 222 -7.31 6.17 26.70
N TYR A 223 -8.13 6.72 25.80
CA TYR A 223 -8.60 6.01 24.63
C TYR A 223 -7.46 5.65 23.67
N LEU A 224 -6.61 6.63 23.36
CA LEU A 224 -5.48 6.41 22.45
C LEU A 224 -4.54 5.34 22.99
N ALA A 225 -4.16 5.45 24.27
CA ALA A 225 -3.32 4.45 24.92
C ALA A 225 -3.97 3.06 24.92
N GLY A 226 -5.28 2.98 25.14
CA GLY A 226 -6.05 1.74 25.07
C GLY A 226 -6.04 1.11 23.67
N LEU A 227 -6.22 1.92 22.62
CA LEU A 227 -6.18 1.45 21.23
C LEU A 227 -4.77 0.97 20.84
N ILE A 228 -3.72 1.71 21.22
CA ILE A 228 -2.33 1.31 20.97
C ILE A 228 -2.03 -0.04 21.63
N ARG A 229 -2.38 -0.19 22.91
CA ARG A 229 -2.19 -1.45 23.64
C ARG A 229 -2.93 -2.61 22.95
N GLN A 230 -4.15 -2.38 22.47
CA GLN A 230 -4.90 -3.41 21.75
C GLN A 230 -4.18 -3.85 20.47
N VAL A 231 -3.59 -2.90 19.72
CA VAL A 231 -2.81 -3.22 18.51
C VAL A 231 -1.57 -4.02 18.86
N GLU A 232 -0.83 -3.63 19.89
CA GLU A 232 0.38 -4.31 20.36
C GLU A 232 0.10 -5.73 20.86
N GLU A 233 -1.04 -5.94 21.51
CA GLU A 233 -1.45 -7.26 22.03
C GLU A 233 -1.92 -8.21 20.93
N VAL A 234 -2.59 -7.71 19.90
CA VAL A 234 -3.20 -8.54 18.86
C VAL A 234 -2.21 -8.88 17.75
N PHE A 235 -1.53 -7.87 17.20
CA PHE A 235 -0.78 -8.04 15.95
C PHE A 235 0.66 -8.43 16.23
N SER A 236 1.04 -9.62 15.79
CA SER A 236 2.43 -10.11 15.86
C SER A 236 3.37 -9.29 14.97
N LEU A 237 2.84 -8.60 13.96
CA LEU A 237 3.58 -7.65 13.14
C LEU A 237 2.66 -6.54 12.63
N VAL A 238 3.09 -5.30 12.86
CA VAL A 238 2.55 -4.10 12.23
C VAL A 238 3.53 -3.66 11.14
N MET A 239 3.22 -3.95 9.89
CA MET A 239 4.03 -3.54 8.75
C MET A 239 3.93 -2.03 8.54
N ILE A 240 4.98 -1.39 8.00
CA ILE A 240 4.99 0.04 7.68
C ILE A 240 5.18 0.21 6.17
N ALA A 241 4.24 0.88 5.52
CA ALA A 241 4.23 1.05 4.06
C ALA A 241 5.47 1.83 3.54
N GLU A 242 6.02 2.74 4.33
CA GLU A 242 7.27 3.46 4.02
C GLU A 242 8.51 2.56 4.06
N TYR A 243 8.45 1.46 4.81
CA TYR A 243 9.50 0.43 4.96
C TYR A 243 8.98 -0.92 4.48
N PHE A 244 8.35 -0.93 3.29
CA PHE A 244 7.59 -2.08 2.82
C PHE A 244 8.46 -3.33 2.62
N ASP A 245 9.65 -3.17 2.04
CA ASP A 245 10.56 -4.29 1.76
C ASP A 245 11.12 -4.87 3.07
N GLU A 246 11.48 -4.02 4.03
CA GLU A 246 11.90 -4.42 5.37
C GLU A 246 10.78 -5.13 6.12
N SER A 247 9.55 -4.59 6.03
CA SER A 247 8.35 -5.20 6.61
C SER A 247 8.08 -6.59 6.02
N LEU A 248 8.32 -6.78 4.71
CA LEU A 248 8.22 -8.10 4.08
C LEU A 248 9.31 -9.07 4.54
N VAL A 249 10.53 -8.60 4.80
CA VAL A 249 11.57 -9.44 5.41
C VAL A 249 11.16 -9.91 6.80
N LEU A 250 10.55 -9.03 7.60
CA LEU A 250 10.01 -9.39 8.92
C LEU A 250 8.85 -10.39 8.80
N LEU A 251 7.89 -10.13 7.91
CA LEU A 251 6.76 -11.04 7.64
C LEU A 251 7.25 -12.44 7.23
N ARG A 252 8.20 -12.49 6.29
CA ARG A 252 8.80 -13.74 5.82
C ARG A 252 9.43 -14.54 6.97
N ARG A 253 10.21 -13.87 7.82
CA ARG A 253 10.88 -14.51 8.98
C ARG A 253 9.88 -14.95 10.04
N LEU A 254 8.85 -14.14 10.31
CA LEU A 254 7.78 -14.44 11.26
C LEU A 254 7.04 -15.72 10.85
N LEU A 255 6.70 -15.84 9.56
CA LEU A 255 5.94 -16.96 9.02
C LEU A 255 6.80 -18.16 8.59
N ALA A 256 8.13 -18.06 8.73
CA ALA A 256 9.08 -19.04 8.20
C ALA A 256 8.88 -19.34 6.70
N TRP A 257 8.55 -18.31 5.92
CA TRP A 257 8.32 -18.43 4.48
C TRP A 257 9.61 -18.28 3.67
N ASP A 258 9.59 -18.79 2.44
CA ASP A 258 10.70 -18.63 1.51
C ASP A 258 10.64 -17.27 0.81
N LEU A 259 11.74 -16.88 0.16
CA LEU A 259 11.75 -15.64 -0.63
C LEU A 259 10.68 -15.68 -1.74
N ASP A 260 10.52 -16.85 -2.37
CA ASP A 260 9.55 -17.12 -3.44
C ASP A 260 8.08 -17.01 -3.01
N ASP A 261 7.81 -17.03 -1.71
CA ASP A 261 6.46 -16.86 -1.16
C ASP A 261 6.09 -15.39 -0.98
N VAL A 262 7.08 -14.49 -0.84
CA VAL A 262 6.86 -13.04 -0.62
C VAL A 262 7.23 -12.18 -1.83
N LEU A 263 7.60 -12.79 -2.95
CA LEU A 263 7.82 -12.07 -4.22
C LEU A 263 6.58 -11.29 -4.61
N TYR A 264 6.74 -10.05 -5.04
CA TYR A 264 5.63 -9.22 -5.47
C TYR A 264 6.01 -8.37 -6.67
N ALA A 265 5.00 -8.07 -7.50
CA ALA A 265 5.10 -7.01 -8.48
C ALA A 265 4.63 -5.71 -7.83
N LYS A 266 5.33 -4.61 -8.06
CA LYS A 266 4.90 -3.30 -7.55
C LYS A 266 3.69 -2.82 -8.36
N LEU A 267 2.50 -3.29 -7.97
CA LEU A 267 1.20 -2.96 -8.56
C LEU A 267 0.64 -1.61 -8.08
N ASN A 268 -0.23 -0.99 -8.88
CA ASN A 268 -1.01 0.20 -8.51
C ASN A 268 -0.18 1.40 -8.02
N ALA A 269 1.07 1.53 -8.50
CA ALA A 269 1.90 2.66 -8.19
C ALA A 269 1.40 3.91 -8.93
N ARG A 270 1.13 4.99 -8.18
CA ARG A 270 0.82 6.29 -8.78
C ARG A 270 2.07 6.91 -9.41
N ALA A 271 1.91 7.46 -10.61
CA ALA A 271 2.96 8.24 -11.25
C ALA A 271 3.45 9.37 -10.31
N ALA A 272 4.75 9.67 -10.35
CA ALA A 272 5.32 10.72 -9.49
C ALA A 272 4.70 12.10 -9.77
N SER A 273 4.38 12.38 -11.04
CA SER A 273 3.66 13.58 -11.47
C SER A 273 2.28 13.72 -10.80
N SER A 274 1.50 12.64 -10.72
CA SER A 274 0.18 12.67 -10.05
C SER A 274 0.28 12.85 -8.54
N ARG A 275 1.36 12.37 -7.91
CA ARG A 275 1.61 12.58 -6.46
C ARG A 275 1.99 14.03 -6.16
N LEU A 276 2.87 14.62 -6.97
CA LEU A 276 3.34 16.00 -6.76
C LEU A 276 2.27 17.03 -7.11
N ALA A 277 1.39 16.75 -8.09
CA ALA A 277 0.29 17.64 -8.43
C ALA A 277 -0.78 17.76 -7.31
N ALA A 278 -0.82 16.81 -6.38
CA ALA A 278 -1.81 16.77 -5.29
C ALA A 278 -1.30 17.34 -3.95
N ILE A 279 0.00 17.61 -3.82
CA ILE A 279 0.63 18.03 -2.55
C ILE A 279 1.02 19.52 -2.65
N PRO A 280 0.56 20.39 -1.73
CA PRO A 280 1.04 21.78 -1.65
C PRO A 280 2.57 21.83 -1.48
N ALA A 281 3.24 22.81 -2.08
CA ALA A 281 4.71 22.93 -2.09
C ALA A 281 5.37 22.90 -0.69
N ALA A 282 4.62 23.23 0.37
CA ALA A 282 5.05 23.17 1.76
C ALA A 282 5.25 21.73 2.30
N LEU A 283 4.45 20.75 1.84
CA LEU A 283 4.52 19.34 2.27
C LEU A 283 5.47 18.49 1.39
N ALA A 284 5.78 18.97 0.17
CA ALA A 284 6.67 18.27 -0.77
C ALA A 284 8.13 18.16 -0.27
N ARG A 285 8.53 18.96 0.74
CA ARG A 285 9.90 18.99 1.29
C ARG A 285 10.26 17.79 2.20
N LEU A 286 9.30 16.91 2.50
CA LEU A 286 9.51 15.77 3.42
C LEU A 286 9.54 14.39 2.74
N ALA A 287 9.36 14.30 1.41
CA ALA A 287 9.33 13.01 0.71
C ALA A 287 10.70 12.67 0.07
N PRO A 288 11.33 11.52 0.40
CA PRO A 288 12.58 11.10 -0.26
C PRO A 288 12.32 10.73 -1.73
N GLY A 289 13.10 11.34 -2.62
CA GLY A 289 12.97 11.22 -4.07
C GLY A 289 13.33 9.84 -4.61
N ARG A 290 12.41 9.22 -5.35
CA ARG A 290 12.72 8.18 -6.34
C ARG A 290 12.01 8.49 -7.65
N HIS A 291 12.78 8.68 -8.71
CA HIS A 291 12.29 8.85 -10.08
C HIS A 291 11.74 7.52 -10.63
N PRO A 292 10.49 7.44 -11.13
CA PRO A 292 10.02 6.31 -11.92
C PRO A 292 10.26 6.54 -13.41
N ARG A 293 10.70 5.49 -14.12
CA ARG A 293 10.71 5.40 -15.58
C ARG A 293 9.27 5.15 -16.09
N GLY A 294 8.98 5.68 -17.28
CA GLY A 294 7.64 5.99 -17.80
C GLY A 294 6.67 4.81 -18.01
N ALA A 295 5.40 5.17 -18.16
CA ALA A 295 4.27 4.28 -18.40
C ALA A 295 4.31 3.72 -19.83
N GLY A 296 4.34 2.39 -19.97
CA GLY A 296 4.18 1.69 -21.25
C GLY A 296 2.71 1.65 -21.66
N THR A 297 2.44 2.00 -22.92
CA THR A 297 1.13 1.90 -23.57
C THR A 297 1.05 0.62 -24.39
N GLY A 298 0.63 -0.48 -23.77
CA GLY A 298 0.39 -1.77 -24.43
C GLY A 298 -1.01 -2.32 -24.18
N ALA A 299 -1.42 -3.30 -24.99
CA ALA A 299 -2.79 -3.81 -25.08
C ALA A 299 -3.26 -4.46 -23.76
N ARG A 300 -4.22 -3.79 -23.10
CA ARG A 300 -4.77 -4.17 -21.79
C ARG A 300 -5.75 -5.34 -21.93
N THR A 301 -5.40 -6.53 -21.45
CA THR A 301 -6.38 -7.62 -21.28
C THR A 301 -7.39 -7.25 -20.18
N LYS A 302 -8.68 -7.61 -20.33
CA LYS A 302 -9.74 -7.31 -19.34
C LYS A 302 -9.41 -7.80 -17.92
N GLN A 303 -8.56 -8.83 -17.81
CA GLN A 303 -8.15 -9.42 -16.53
C GLN A 303 -7.16 -8.57 -15.73
N LEU A 304 -6.42 -7.65 -16.38
CA LEU A 304 -5.35 -6.87 -15.77
C LEU A 304 -5.65 -5.37 -15.72
N GLN A 305 -6.88 -4.95 -16.03
CA GLN A 305 -7.21 -3.52 -16.01
C GLN A 305 -7.26 -2.99 -14.57
N PRO A 306 -6.37 -2.05 -14.18
CA PRO A 306 -6.47 -1.38 -12.90
C PRO A 306 -7.65 -0.40 -12.93
N TRP A 307 -8.30 -0.24 -11.79
CA TRP A 307 -9.34 0.76 -11.62
C TRP A 307 -8.73 2.17 -11.63
N GLN A 308 -9.36 3.14 -12.30
CA GLN A 308 -8.90 4.54 -12.33
C GLN A 308 -9.86 5.47 -11.58
N PRO A 309 -9.40 6.24 -10.57
CA PRO A 309 -10.28 7.10 -9.76
C PRO A 309 -10.81 8.31 -10.50
N SER A 310 -10.00 8.91 -11.38
CA SER A 310 -10.38 10.06 -12.19
C SER A 310 -9.37 10.28 -13.30
N ARG A 311 -9.72 11.11 -14.29
CA ARG A 311 -8.81 11.52 -15.38
C ARG A 311 -7.53 12.23 -14.89
N LYS A 312 -7.49 12.69 -13.64
CA LYS A 312 -6.35 13.42 -13.05
C LYS A 312 -5.32 12.51 -12.38
N VAL A 313 -5.63 11.24 -12.18
CA VAL A 313 -4.79 10.28 -11.45
C VAL A 313 -4.47 9.11 -12.37
N ASP A 314 -3.19 8.95 -12.69
CA ASP A 314 -2.76 7.81 -13.50
C ASP A 314 -2.14 6.71 -12.62
N ILE A 315 -2.60 5.48 -12.87
CA ILE A 315 -2.13 4.28 -12.19
C ILE A 315 -1.36 3.45 -13.23
N MET A 316 -0.10 3.14 -12.93
CA MET A 316 0.75 2.33 -13.80
C MET A 316 0.11 0.96 -14.05
N GLY A 317 -0.11 0.62 -15.33
CA GLY A 317 -0.55 -0.71 -15.76
C GLY A 317 0.62 -1.66 -16.02
N TYR A 318 0.31 -2.92 -16.33
CA TYR A 318 1.30 -3.96 -16.65
C TYR A 318 1.01 -4.57 -18.01
N ASP A 319 2.03 -4.62 -18.85
CA ASP A 319 2.01 -5.38 -20.09
C ASP A 319 2.67 -6.74 -19.83
N LEU A 320 1.94 -7.82 -20.12
CA LEU A 320 2.54 -9.15 -20.17
C LEU A 320 3.02 -9.44 -21.60
N PRO A 321 4.21 -10.03 -21.78
CA PRO A 321 4.68 -10.42 -23.10
C PRO A 321 3.66 -11.31 -23.81
N SER A 322 3.29 -10.96 -25.04
CA SER A 322 2.24 -11.62 -25.83
C SER A 322 2.66 -12.97 -26.45
N GLY A 323 3.83 -13.51 -26.07
CA GLY A 323 4.38 -14.74 -26.65
C GLY A 323 4.73 -15.77 -25.57
N GLY A 324 3.82 -16.73 -25.36
CA GLY A 324 4.07 -17.94 -24.58
C GLY A 324 2.93 -18.25 -23.61
N ALA A 325 2.05 -19.19 -23.93
CA ALA A 325 1.17 -19.80 -22.94
C ALA A 325 1.96 -20.89 -22.22
N GLY A 326 2.59 -20.55 -21.09
CA GLY A 326 3.37 -21.48 -20.27
C GLY A 326 3.25 -21.19 -18.77
N PRO A 327 3.82 -22.03 -17.90
CA PRO A 327 3.77 -21.87 -16.43
C PRO A 327 4.25 -20.51 -15.93
N ALA A 328 5.25 -19.92 -16.60
CA ALA A 328 5.75 -18.58 -16.30
C ALA A 328 4.68 -17.50 -16.52
N THR A 329 3.85 -17.64 -17.55
CA THR A 329 2.78 -16.69 -17.88
C THR A 329 1.65 -16.74 -16.86
N GLU A 330 1.30 -17.93 -16.36
CA GLU A 330 0.34 -18.06 -15.26
C GLU A 330 0.87 -17.45 -13.95
N ALA A 331 2.14 -17.68 -13.63
CA ALA A 331 2.77 -17.08 -12.45
C ALA A 331 2.78 -15.54 -12.52
N CYS A 332 3.12 -14.98 -13.68
CA CYS A 332 3.08 -13.53 -13.93
C CYS A 332 1.65 -12.97 -13.89
N LEU A 333 0.67 -13.69 -14.43
CA LEU A 333 -0.75 -13.31 -14.34
C LEU A 333 -1.20 -13.20 -12.87
N LYS A 334 -0.86 -14.18 -12.02
CA LYS A 334 -1.20 -14.16 -10.59
C LYS A 334 -0.50 -13.03 -9.85
N LEU A 335 0.76 -12.76 -10.18
CA LEU A 335 1.52 -11.62 -9.66
C LEU A 335 0.87 -10.27 -9.97
N ALA A 336 0.23 -10.15 -11.14
CA ALA A 336 -0.40 -8.91 -11.62
C ALA A 336 -1.92 -8.85 -11.43
N MET A 337 -2.54 -9.93 -10.95
CA MET A 337 -4.01 -10.05 -10.89
C MET A 337 -4.59 -9.03 -9.90
N PRO A 338 -5.55 -8.18 -10.33
CA PRO A 338 -6.18 -7.24 -9.42
C PRO A 338 -7.06 -7.97 -8.39
N GLU A 339 -7.23 -7.31 -7.25
CA GLU A 339 -7.84 -7.87 -6.04
C GLU A 339 -9.21 -8.52 -6.26
N VAL A 340 -10.16 -7.80 -6.89
CA VAL A 340 -11.53 -8.30 -7.07
C VAL A 340 -11.55 -9.53 -7.98
N GLN A 341 -10.75 -9.51 -9.05
CA GLN A 341 -10.56 -10.62 -9.97
C GLN A 341 -9.97 -11.83 -9.25
N TYR A 342 -8.98 -11.63 -8.38
CA TYR A 342 -8.34 -12.72 -7.65
C TYR A 342 -9.27 -13.31 -6.58
N SER A 343 -10.00 -12.48 -5.84
CA SER A 343 -11.04 -12.95 -4.90
C SER A 343 -12.08 -13.81 -5.60
N ASN A 344 -12.57 -13.38 -6.78
CA ASN A 344 -13.53 -14.15 -7.57
C ASN A 344 -12.95 -15.48 -8.07
N TYR A 345 -11.68 -15.48 -8.51
CA TYR A 345 -10.96 -16.69 -8.92
C TYR A 345 -10.86 -17.68 -7.74
N LEU A 346 -10.41 -17.23 -6.57
CA LEU A 346 -10.26 -18.05 -5.37
C LEU A 346 -11.61 -18.60 -4.89
N LEU A 347 -12.67 -17.79 -4.90
CA LEU A 347 -14.01 -18.25 -4.51
C LEU A 347 -14.48 -19.40 -5.39
N ARG A 348 -14.32 -19.28 -6.71
CA ARG A 348 -14.67 -20.34 -7.67
C ARG A 348 -13.85 -21.60 -7.43
N LYS A 349 -12.53 -21.46 -7.19
CA LYS A 349 -11.62 -22.58 -6.92
C LYS A 349 -11.99 -23.30 -5.61
N GLN A 350 -12.24 -22.55 -4.54
CA GLN A 350 -12.63 -23.07 -3.23
C GLN A 350 -14.00 -23.76 -3.25
N LYS A 351 -15.01 -23.19 -3.94
CA LYS A 351 -16.33 -23.83 -4.14
C LYS A 351 -16.20 -25.20 -4.83
N ARG A 352 -15.37 -25.28 -5.88
CA ARG A 352 -15.10 -26.55 -6.60
C ARG A 352 -14.43 -27.58 -5.70
N ARG A 353 -13.46 -27.18 -4.88
CA ARG A 353 -12.81 -28.07 -3.90
C ARG A 353 -13.81 -28.64 -2.88
N GLY A 354 -14.80 -27.83 -2.48
CA GLY A 354 -15.87 -28.25 -1.56
C GLY A 354 -17.06 -28.97 -2.20
N GLY A 355 -16.99 -29.37 -3.47
CA GLY A 355 -18.09 -30.09 -4.15
C GLY A 355 -19.34 -29.24 -4.46
N VAL A 356 -19.29 -27.92 -4.27
CA VAL A 356 -20.42 -27.02 -4.56
C VAL A 356 -20.42 -26.66 -6.04
N ARG A 357 -21.48 -27.07 -6.78
CA ARG A 357 -21.65 -26.76 -8.21
C ARG A 357 -21.67 -25.23 -8.38
N ALA A 358 -20.70 -24.68 -9.11
CA ALA A 358 -20.59 -23.24 -9.33
C ALA A 358 -21.77 -22.76 -10.19
N ARG A 359 -22.71 -21.99 -9.61
CA ARG A 359 -23.64 -21.18 -10.42
C ARG A 359 -22.86 -20.05 -11.11
N PRO A 360 -23.26 -19.61 -12.32
CA PRO A 360 -22.69 -18.41 -12.90
C PRO A 360 -23.02 -17.22 -12.01
N GLU A 361 -22.00 -16.69 -11.32
CA GLU A 361 -22.11 -15.46 -10.55
C GLU A 361 -21.97 -14.26 -11.49
N PRO A 362 -22.71 -13.16 -11.27
CA PRO A 362 -22.52 -11.95 -12.05
C PRO A 362 -21.05 -11.50 -11.98
N VAL A 363 -20.49 -11.16 -13.13
CA VAL A 363 -19.16 -10.54 -13.20
C VAL A 363 -19.27 -9.20 -12.51
N VAL A 364 -18.72 -9.12 -11.29
CA VAL A 364 -18.54 -7.85 -10.60
C VAL A 364 -17.35 -7.16 -11.27
N ASP A 365 -17.59 -6.51 -12.41
CA ASP A 365 -16.65 -5.57 -13.02
C ASP A 365 -16.38 -4.48 -12.01
N ASN A 366 -15.12 -4.32 -11.55
CA ASN A 366 -14.61 -3.28 -10.63
C ASN A 366 -15.62 -2.14 -10.37
N PRO A 367 -16.68 -2.34 -9.58
CA PRO A 367 -17.61 -1.28 -9.37
C PRO A 367 -17.00 -0.49 -8.22
N PRO A 368 -17.03 0.85 -8.28
CA PRO A 368 -16.89 1.59 -7.04
C PRO A 368 -17.89 1.07 -6.01
N PRO A 369 -17.61 1.21 -4.70
CA PRO A 369 -18.49 0.72 -3.66
C PRO A 369 -19.90 1.22 -3.97
N ARG A 370 -20.84 0.29 -4.16
CA ARG A 370 -22.20 0.67 -4.56
C ARG A 370 -22.82 1.34 -3.33
N PRO A 371 -23.62 2.40 -3.50
CA PRO A 371 -24.39 2.93 -2.38
C PRO A 371 -25.24 1.78 -1.82
N ILE A 372 -25.04 1.46 -0.54
CA ILE A 372 -25.90 0.52 0.18
C ILE A 372 -27.31 1.07 0.04
N ARG A 373 -28.20 0.33 -0.64
CA ARG A 373 -29.63 0.65 -0.66
C ARG A 373 -30.10 0.67 0.79
N VAL A 374 -30.43 1.85 1.30
CA VAL A 374 -31.19 2.00 2.53
C VAL A 374 -32.50 1.24 2.29
N LEU A 375 -32.69 0.13 3.00
CA LEU A 375 -33.99 -0.52 3.04
C LEU A 375 -34.98 0.48 3.65
N PRO A 376 -36.19 0.63 3.11
CA PRO A 376 -37.16 1.59 3.63
C PRO A 376 -37.43 1.29 5.11
N HIS A 377 -37.34 2.33 5.94
CA HIS A 377 -37.81 2.27 7.31
C HIS A 377 -39.26 1.79 7.31
N GLY A 378 -39.50 0.61 7.88
CA GLY A 378 -40.85 0.16 8.18
C GLY A 378 -41.52 1.16 9.13
N PRO A 379 -42.85 1.32 9.04
CA PRO A 379 -43.56 2.32 9.82
C PRO A 379 -43.36 2.05 11.31
N GLN A 380 -42.89 3.07 12.04
CA GLN A 380 -42.93 3.07 13.49
C GLN A 380 -44.41 3.11 13.90
N GLY A 381 -44.86 2.06 14.57
CA GLY A 381 -46.19 2.01 15.17
C GLY A 381 -46.29 3.01 16.32
N HIS A 382 -47.43 3.68 16.36
CA HIS A 382 -47.89 4.53 17.46
C HIS A 382 -48.10 3.76 18.75
#